data_AF-A0A7C1V8T1-F1
#
_entry.id   AF-A0A7C1V8T1-F1
#
_cell.length_a   1.000
_cell.length_b   1.000
_cell.length_c   1.000
_cell.angle_alpha   90.00
_cell.angle_beta   90.00
_cell.angle_gamma   90.00
#
_symmetry.space_group_name_H-M   'P 1'
#
loop_
_entity.id
_entity.type
_entity.pdbx_description
1 polymer ?
#
loop_
_entity_poly.entity_id
_entity_poly.type
_entity_poly.pdbx_seq_one_letter_code
_entity_poly.pdbx_strand_id
1 'polypeptide(L)'
;MTRPGLLLCVLASLIISEISGQEKEKGLDAITRKAVEGQLEFLASDWTEGRGTGQKGAYMSADYIASIFKVYGLEPGGDTERKWPDRAGRRRGEKPWRERTYYQSFSLIEYSPGELQEFSLYGGSKEA
;
A
#
# COMPACT_ATOMS: atom_id res chain seq x y z
N MET A 1 32.28 25.07 -40.17
CA MET A 1 32.49 23.64 -39.94
C MET A 1 31.63 23.22 -38.75
N THR A 2 30.42 22.72 -39.00
CA THR A 2 29.47 22.26 -37.99
C THR A 2 30.03 21.01 -37.32
N ARG A 3 30.21 21.03 -35.99
CA ARG A 3 30.82 19.92 -35.25
C ARG A 3 29.86 18.72 -35.28
N PRO A 4 30.21 17.59 -35.94
CA PRO A 4 29.29 16.47 -36.15
C PRO A 4 28.85 15.79 -34.84
N GLY A 5 29.64 15.91 -33.77
CA GLY A 5 29.31 15.36 -32.45
C GLY A 5 28.14 16.05 -31.74
N LEU A 6 27.88 17.34 -32.02
CA LEU A 6 26.78 18.06 -31.35
C LEU A 6 25.42 17.67 -31.94
N LEU A 7 25.37 17.34 -33.24
CA LEU A 7 24.17 16.85 -33.92
C LEU A 7 23.80 15.43 -33.47
N LEU A 8 24.79 14.56 -33.24
CA LEU A 8 24.59 13.20 -32.74
C LEU A 8 23.99 13.20 -31.31
N CYS A 9 24.49 14.07 -30.43
CA CYS A 9 23.97 14.19 -29.06
C CYS A 9 22.54 14.74 -29.01
N VAL A 10 22.19 15.69 -29.88
CA VAL A 10 20.83 16.24 -29.97
C VAL A 10 19.83 15.19 -30.50
N LEU A 11 20.23 14.39 -31.49
CA LEU A 11 19.44 13.25 -31.97
C LEU A 11 19.25 12.18 -30.90
N ALA A 12 20.28 11.87 -30.11
CA ALA A 12 20.18 10.93 -29.01
C ALA A 12 19.23 11.43 -27.89
N SER A 13 19.23 12.73 -27.59
CA SER A 13 18.32 13.29 -26.59
C SER A 13 16.84 13.26 -27.01
N LEU A 14 16.53 13.37 -28.31
CA LEU A 14 15.15 13.30 -28.81
C LEU A 14 14.53 11.89 -28.65
N ILE A 15 15.33 10.84 -28.87
CA ILE A 15 14.89 9.44 -28.78
C ILE A 15 14.56 9.04 -27.32
N ILE A 16 15.26 9.62 -26.35
CA ILE A 16 15.06 9.31 -24.92
C ILE A 16 13.72 9.87 -24.40
N SER A 17 13.21 10.97 -24.96
CA SER A 17 11.94 11.57 -24.54
C SER A 17 10.71 10.74 -24.93
N GLU A 18 10.76 9.96 -26.01
CA GLU A 18 9.63 9.10 -26.44
C GLU A 18 9.44 7.87 -25.54
N ILE A 19 10.50 7.38 -24.90
CA ILE A 19 10.47 6.19 -24.04
C ILE A 19 9.66 6.44 -22.75
N SER A 20 9.70 7.65 -22.20
CA SER A 20 9.01 7.99 -20.95
C SER A 20 7.48 7.99 -21.06
N GLY A 21 6.92 8.17 -22.27
CA GLY A 21 5.47 8.13 -22.49
C GLY A 21 4.88 6.71 -22.41
N GLN A 22 5.66 5.70 -22.81
CA GLN A 22 5.21 4.32 -22.90
C GLN A 22 5.02 3.64 -21.53
N GLU A 23 5.74 4.07 -20.49
CA GLU A 23 5.64 3.46 -19.16
C GLU A 23 4.25 3.65 -18.54
N LYS A 24 3.66 4.83 -18.76
CA LYS A 24 2.30 5.13 -18.28
C LYS A 24 1.26 4.26 -18.99
N GLU A 25 1.33 4.16 -20.32
CA GLU A 25 0.39 3.33 -21.10
C GLU A 25 0.52 1.85 -20.75
N LYS A 26 1.75 1.33 -20.64
CA LYS A 26 1.99 -0.05 -20.17
C LYS A 26 1.41 -0.30 -18.78
N GLY A 27 1.51 0.68 -17.87
CA GLY A 27 0.93 0.59 -16.54
C GLY A 27 -0.60 0.54 -16.57
N LEU A 28 -1.23 1.32 -17.45
CA LEU A 28 -2.69 1.29 -17.63
C LEU A 28 -3.16 -0.03 -18.26
N ASP A 29 -2.42 -0.55 -19.26
CA ASP A 29 -2.72 -1.82 -19.91
C ASP A 29 -2.57 -3.02 -18.96
N ALA A 30 -1.68 -2.92 -17.97
CA ALA A 30 -1.52 -3.94 -16.93
C ALA A 30 -2.74 -4.04 -15.98
N ILE A 31 -3.55 -2.97 -15.88
CA ILE A 31 -4.75 -2.97 -15.04
C ILE A 31 -5.86 -3.71 -15.78
N THR A 32 -6.00 -5.00 -15.47
CA THR A 32 -7.04 -5.84 -16.05
C THR A 32 -8.18 -6.05 -15.06
N ARG A 33 -9.42 -6.06 -15.57
CA ARG A 33 -10.63 -6.35 -14.79
C ARG A 33 -10.48 -7.66 -14.00
N LYS A 34 -10.00 -8.73 -14.64
CA LYS A 34 -9.84 -10.05 -14.01
C LYS A 34 -8.89 -10.05 -12.81
N ALA A 35 -7.78 -9.31 -12.90
CA ALA A 35 -6.83 -9.22 -11.80
C ALA A 35 -7.44 -8.52 -10.58
N VAL A 36 -8.19 -7.44 -10.80
CA VAL A 36 -8.87 -6.70 -9.73
C VAL A 36 -10.03 -7.52 -9.15
N GLU A 37 -10.86 -8.14 -10.00
CA GLU A 37 -11.98 -8.97 -9.57
C GLU A 37 -11.52 -10.15 -8.70
N GLY A 38 -10.46 -10.88 -9.08
CA GLY A 38 -9.96 -12.00 -8.26
C GLY A 38 -9.45 -11.58 -6.89
N GLN A 39 -8.78 -10.42 -6.78
CA GLN A 39 -8.36 -9.88 -5.49
C GLN A 39 -9.56 -9.42 -4.65
N LEU A 40 -10.54 -8.78 -5.29
CA LEU A 40 -11.76 -8.30 -4.64
C LEU A 40 -12.61 -9.47 -4.11
N GLU A 41 -12.78 -10.53 -4.90
CA GLU A 41 -13.53 -11.74 -4.51
C GLU A 41 -12.99 -12.35 -3.23
N PHE A 42 -11.68 -12.55 -3.12
CA PHE A 42 -11.09 -13.09 -1.89
C PHE A 42 -11.28 -12.13 -0.71
N LEU A 43 -10.99 -10.85 -0.92
CA LEU A 43 -11.08 -9.83 0.12
C LEU A 43 -12.50 -9.59 0.64
N ALA A 44 -13.52 -9.79 -0.20
CA ALA A 44 -14.93 -9.67 0.13
C ALA A 44 -15.57 -11.00 0.54
N SER A 45 -14.84 -12.12 0.48
CA SER A 45 -15.37 -13.44 0.84
C SER A 45 -15.58 -13.58 2.34
N ASP A 46 -16.44 -14.51 2.72
CA ASP A 46 -16.72 -14.84 4.13
C ASP A 46 -15.48 -15.30 4.90
N TRP A 47 -14.41 -15.75 4.21
CA TRP A 47 -13.14 -16.09 4.84
C TRP A 47 -12.50 -14.91 5.57
N THR A 48 -12.70 -13.70 5.06
CA THR A 48 -12.21 -12.51 5.73
C THR A 48 -13.14 -12.06 6.84
N GLU A 49 -14.31 -12.67 7.08
CA GLU A 49 -15.22 -12.42 8.22
C GLU A 49 -15.59 -10.92 8.48
N GLY A 50 -15.22 -10.00 7.58
CA GLY A 50 -15.27 -8.54 7.79
C GLY A 50 -13.93 -7.90 8.20
N ARG A 51 -13.77 -6.59 7.93
CA ARG A 51 -12.53 -5.84 8.23
C ARG A 51 -12.72 -4.77 9.31
N GLY A 52 -13.59 -5.06 10.28
CA GLY A 52 -13.77 -4.18 11.44
C GLY A 52 -12.47 -4.07 12.25
N THR A 53 -12.30 -2.94 12.93
CA THR A 53 -11.16 -2.68 13.81
C THR A 53 -10.99 -3.80 14.82
N GLY A 54 -9.78 -4.36 14.96
CA GLY A 54 -9.48 -5.41 15.94
C GLY A 54 -10.09 -6.79 15.64
N GLN A 55 -10.81 -6.94 14.52
CA GLN A 55 -11.36 -8.23 14.12
C GLN A 55 -10.33 -9.06 13.37
N LYS A 56 -10.40 -10.39 13.52
CA LYS A 56 -9.53 -11.39 12.87
C LYS A 56 -9.43 -11.17 11.35
N GLY A 57 -10.55 -10.84 10.75
CA GLY A 57 -10.68 -10.61 9.32
C GLY A 57 -9.85 -9.47 8.74
N ALA A 58 -9.69 -8.39 9.51
CA ALA A 58 -8.80 -7.28 9.15
C ALA A 58 -7.34 -7.75 9.09
N TYR A 59 -6.89 -8.55 10.06
CA TYR A 59 -5.54 -9.10 10.08
C TYR A 59 -5.30 -10.09 8.93
N MET A 60 -6.28 -10.98 8.66
CA MET A 60 -6.18 -11.92 7.53
C MET A 60 -6.10 -11.21 6.18
N SER A 61 -6.88 -10.14 6.00
CA SER A 61 -6.81 -9.31 4.80
C SER A 61 -5.46 -8.62 4.65
N ALA A 62 -4.88 -8.13 5.75
CA ALA A 62 -3.56 -7.51 5.75
C ALA A 62 -2.47 -8.51 5.35
N ASP A 63 -2.51 -9.72 5.90
CA ASP A 63 -1.56 -10.79 5.55
C ASP A 63 -1.68 -11.21 4.08
N TYR A 64 -2.91 -11.28 3.56
CA TYR A 64 -3.14 -11.54 2.15
C TYR A 64 -2.49 -10.47 1.26
N ILE A 65 -2.74 -9.18 1.53
CA ILE A 65 -2.16 -8.08 0.74
C ILE A 65 -0.63 -8.10 0.83
N ALA A 66 -0.06 -8.32 2.02
CA ALA A 66 1.37 -8.46 2.21
C ALA A 66 1.95 -9.64 1.41
N SER A 67 1.22 -10.76 1.29
CA SER A 67 1.63 -11.89 0.46
C SER A 67 1.66 -11.55 -1.03
N ILE A 68 0.67 -10.79 -1.52
CA ILE A 68 0.60 -10.35 -2.91
C ILE A 68 1.75 -9.40 -3.23
N PHE A 69 2.09 -8.48 -2.33
CA PHE A 69 3.26 -7.61 -2.49
C PHE A 69 4.57 -8.39 -2.61
N LYS A 70 4.75 -9.44 -1.78
CA LYS A 70 5.91 -10.34 -1.88
C LYS A 70 5.95 -11.09 -3.21
N VAL A 71 4.80 -11.57 -3.70
CA VAL A 71 4.70 -12.25 -5.01
C VAL A 71 5.10 -11.30 -6.15
N TYR A 72 4.72 -10.04 -6.08
CA TYR A 72 5.13 -9.02 -7.04
C TYR A 72 6.56 -8.50 -6.84
N GLY A 73 7.28 -8.98 -5.81
CA GLY A 73 8.67 -8.59 -5.54
C GLY A 73 8.81 -7.16 -5.03
N LEU A 74 7.75 -6.58 -4.45
CA LEU A 74 7.80 -5.24 -3.88
C LEU A 74 8.59 -5.24 -2.57
N GLU A 75 9.41 -4.21 -2.37
CA GLU A 75 10.07 -4.00 -1.10
C GLU A 75 9.09 -3.50 -0.03
N PRO A 76 9.27 -3.88 1.25
CA PRO A 76 8.40 -3.45 2.32
C PRO A 76 8.50 -1.94 2.56
N GLY A 77 7.37 -1.23 2.45
CA GLY A 77 7.30 0.22 2.61
C GLY A 77 6.76 0.72 3.96
N GLY A 78 6.28 -0.19 4.82
CA GLY A 78 5.61 0.12 6.08
C GLY A 78 6.55 0.45 7.24
N ASP A 79 6.11 0.11 8.46
CA ASP A 79 6.80 0.44 9.69
C ASP A 79 8.15 -0.25 9.81
N THR A 80 9.07 0.40 10.51
CA THR A 80 10.41 -0.13 10.76
C THR A 80 10.42 -0.93 12.06
N GLU A 81 10.64 -2.23 11.95
CA GLU A 81 10.79 -3.12 13.10
C GLU A 81 12.25 -3.46 13.39
N ARG A 82 12.58 -3.59 14.67
CA ARG A 82 13.88 -4.11 15.09
C ARG A 82 13.82 -5.64 15.10
N LYS A 83 14.51 -6.28 14.16
CA LYS A 83 14.65 -7.75 14.11
C LYS A 83 15.81 -8.19 14.98
N TRP A 84 15.56 -9.26 15.73
CA TRP A 84 16.56 -9.91 16.55
C TRP A 84 17.09 -11.15 15.83
N PRO A 85 18.41 -11.38 15.84
CA PRO A 85 18.96 -12.61 15.28
C PRO A 85 18.40 -13.83 16.01
N ASP A 86 18.29 -14.92 15.27
CA ASP A 86 17.90 -16.21 15.80
C ASP A 86 18.91 -16.69 16.87
N ARG A 87 18.61 -17.82 17.52
CA ARG A 87 19.49 -18.34 18.59
C ARG A 87 20.92 -18.60 18.07
N ALA A 88 21.07 -19.03 16.82
CA ALA A 88 22.37 -19.30 16.23
C ALA A 88 23.15 -18.00 15.97
N GLY A 89 22.49 -16.98 15.40
CA GLY A 89 23.07 -15.67 15.14
C GLY A 89 23.52 -14.96 16.40
N ARG A 90 22.74 -15.04 17.48
CA ARG A 90 23.16 -14.50 18.78
C ARG A 90 24.45 -15.14 19.32
N ARG A 91 24.66 -16.44 19.10
CA ARG A 91 25.92 -17.11 19.48
C ARG A 91 27.12 -16.69 18.64
N ARG A 92 26.89 -16.28 17.38
CA ARG A 92 27.91 -15.69 16.51
C ARG A 92 28.17 -14.21 16.80
N GLY A 93 27.48 -13.61 17.77
CA GLY A 93 27.61 -12.19 18.10
C GLY A 93 26.93 -11.26 17.11
N GLU A 94 25.98 -11.76 16.30
CA GLU A 94 25.20 -10.93 15.39
C GLU A 94 24.38 -9.90 16.19
N LYS A 95 24.40 -8.66 15.71
CA LYS A 95 23.68 -7.54 16.33
C LYS A 95 22.27 -7.45 15.75
N PRO A 96 21.28 -6.92 16.49
CA PRO A 96 19.96 -6.61 15.95
C PRO A 96 20.04 -5.57 14.84
N TRP A 97 19.16 -5.69 13.86
CA TRP A 97 19.03 -4.73 12.75
C TRP A 97 17.59 -4.21 12.64
N ARG A 98 17.41 -3.19 11.82
CA ARG A 98 16.12 -2.57 11.54
C ARG A 98 15.74 -2.86 10.09
N GLU A 99 14.53 -3.38 9.89
CA GLU A 99 13.96 -3.66 8.57
C GLU A 99 12.58 -3.02 8.48
N ARG A 100 12.23 -2.55 7.28
CA ARG A 100 10.85 -2.15 7.01
C ARG A 100 9.98 -3.38 6.87
N THR A 101 8.73 -3.25 7.30
CA THR A 101 7.71 -4.29 7.18
C THR A 101 6.68 -3.93 6.12
N TYR A 102 5.81 -4.88 5.78
CA TYR A 102 4.67 -4.60 4.89
C TYR A 102 3.48 -3.98 5.63
N TYR A 103 3.58 -3.85 6.95
CA TYR A 103 2.47 -3.44 7.82
C TYR A 103 2.68 -2.02 8.31
N GLN A 104 1.57 -1.31 8.47
CA GLN A 104 1.54 0.00 9.10
C GLN A 104 0.59 -0.05 10.30
N SER A 105 1.14 0.20 11.47
CA SER A 105 0.44 0.21 12.75
C SER A 105 -0.07 1.61 13.05
N PHE A 106 -1.37 1.73 13.30
CA PHE A 106 -1.99 2.95 13.77
C PHE A 106 -3.06 2.63 14.81
N SER A 107 -3.26 3.55 15.75
CA SER A 107 -4.25 3.40 16.80
C SER A 107 -5.65 3.66 16.24
N LEU A 108 -6.54 2.69 16.37
CA LEU A 108 -7.96 2.84 16.04
C LEU A 108 -8.79 2.81 17.32
N ILE A 109 -9.84 3.63 17.35
CA ILE A 109 -10.85 3.63 18.40
C ILE A 109 -12.14 3.09 17.79
N GLU A 110 -12.69 2.06 18.41
CA GLU A 110 -14.03 1.57 18.05
C GLU A 110 -15.08 2.38 18.82
N TYR A 111 -16.08 2.87 18.09
CA TYR A 111 -17.21 3.58 18.69
C TYR A 111 -18.49 2.80 18.41
N SER A 112 -19.15 2.37 19.49
CA SER A 112 -20.49 1.80 19.42
C SER A 112 -21.49 2.87 19.86
N PRO A 113 -22.51 3.18 19.06
CA PRO A 113 -23.54 4.12 19.48
C PRO A 113 -24.26 3.61 20.73
N GLY A 114 -24.55 4.52 21.67
CA GLY A 114 -25.37 4.21 22.84
C GLY A 114 -26.83 3.94 22.45
N GLU A 115 -27.60 3.34 23.36
CA GLU A 115 -29.00 2.96 23.11
C GLU A 115 -29.91 4.14 22.73
N LEU A 116 -29.61 5.34 23.25
CA LEU A 116 -30.33 6.56 22.94
C LEU A 116 -29.50 7.45 22.02
N GLN A 117 -29.91 7.54 20.76
CA GLN A 117 -29.39 8.50 19.80
C GLN A 117 -30.39 9.66 19.68
N GLU A 118 -30.22 10.71 20.49
CA GLU A 118 -31.04 11.92 20.35
C GLU A 118 -30.42 12.88 19.33
N PHE A 119 -31.06 12.99 18.17
CA PHE A 119 -30.78 14.06 17.20
C PHE A 119 -31.64 15.27 17.55
N SER A 120 -31.03 16.38 17.99
CA SER A 120 -31.72 17.65 18.14
C SER A 120 -31.36 18.60 16.99
N LEU A 121 -32.39 19.22 16.41
CA LEU A 121 -32.27 20.19 15.33
C LEU A 121 -32.32 21.59 15.94
N TYR A 122 -31.19 22.29 15.96
CA TYR A 122 -31.13 23.64 16.51
C TYR A 122 -31.66 24.65 15.47
N GLY A 123 -32.97 24.91 15.51
CA GLY A 123 -33.60 25.98 14.74
C GLY A 123 -33.33 27.33 15.41
N GLY A 124 -32.33 28.08 14.92
CA GLY A 124 -32.12 29.46 15.34
C GLY A 124 -33.31 30.31 14.92
N SER A 125 -34.20 30.66 15.85
CA SER A 125 -35.27 31.63 15.61
C SER A 125 -34.64 32.99 15.35
N LYS A 126 -34.72 33.47 14.10
CA LYS A 126 -34.53 34.89 13.84
C LYS A 126 -35.74 35.62 14.39
N GLU A 127 -35.55 36.28 15.53
CA GLU A 127 -36.47 37.29 16.04
C GLU A 127 -36.57 38.41 14.99
N ALA A 128 -37.80 38.71 14.59
CA ALA A 128 -38.17 39.81 13.69
C ALA A 128 -38.86 40.91 14.50
#